data_AF-A0A7N1A041-F1
#
_entry.id   AF-A0A7N1A041-F1
#
_cell.length_a   1.000
_cell.length_b   1.000
_cell.length_c   1.000
_cell.angle_alpha   90.00
_cell.angle_beta   90.00
_cell.angle_gamma   90.00
#
_symmetry.space_group_name_H-M   'P 1'
#
loop_
_entity.id
_entity.type
_entity.pdbx_description
1 polymer ?
#
loop_
_entity_poly.entity_id
_entity_poly.type
_entity_poly.pdbx_seq_one_letter_code
_entity_poly.pdbx_strand_id
1 'polypeptide(L)'
;MASSSDPSNQTQQGGDHEADAGDMIISALPTTRKWTQSELKLFQGFWLNNVVMSGLPSLQENFRGKSDHVVLTSYPKSGTTWLKALLFCIMNRSSYSFQVIDDGNPLVSCNPHVSVSFIEFWLA
;
A
#
# COMPACT_ATOMS: atom_id res chain seq x y z
N MET A 1 39.04 6.06 -45.84
CA MET A 1 39.65 5.21 -44.80
C MET A 1 38.76 5.25 -43.56
N ALA A 2 38.24 4.06 -43.23
CA ALA A 2 37.71 3.57 -41.96
C ALA A 2 36.69 4.40 -41.13
N SER A 3 35.49 3.84 -41.08
CA SER A 3 34.45 3.99 -40.05
C SER A 3 34.90 3.56 -38.64
N SER A 4 34.17 4.07 -37.65
CA SER A 4 33.64 3.37 -36.46
C SER A 4 34.61 2.59 -35.55
N SER A 5 34.69 2.97 -34.26
CA SER A 5 34.02 2.23 -33.14
C SER A 5 34.40 2.81 -31.76
N ASP A 6 33.38 3.19 -30.98
CA ASP A 6 33.35 3.11 -29.51
C ASP A 6 32.69 1.74 -29.18
N PRO A 7 32.88 1.07 -28.02
CA PRO A 7 32.73 1.69 -26.70
C PRO A 7 33.57 1.09 -25.54
N SER A 8 33.78 1.89 -24.50
CA SER A 8 34.20 1.40 -23.18
C SER A 8 32.98 0.86 -22.41
N ASN A 9 32.82 -0.46 -22.46
CA ASN A 9 31.83 -1.24 -21.72
C ASN A 9 32.25 -1.35 -20.25
N GLN A 10 31.58 -0.63 -19.35
CA GLN A 10 31.65 -0.92 -17.91
C GLN A 10 30.48 -1.83 -17.54
N THR A 11 30.87 -3.04 -17.18
CA THR A 11 30.08 -4.20 -16.80
C THR A 11 29.00 -3.85 -15.77
N GLN A 12 27.75 -4.05 -16.14
CA GLN A 12 26.63 -4.24 -15.24
C GLN A 12 26.92 -5.42 -14.31
N GLN A 13 27.01 -5.17 -13.01
CA GLN A 13 26.81 -6.21 -12.00
C GLN A 13 25.35 -6.66 -12.09
N GLY A 14 25.14 -7.83 -12.67
CA GLY A 14 23.90 -8.58 -12.54
C GLY A 14 23.74 -8.97 -11.08
N GLY A 15 22.94 -8.19 -10.35
CA GLY A 15 22.27 -8.71 -9.18
C GLY A 15 21.19 -9.64 -9.69
N ASP A 16 21.44 -10.94 -9.58
CA ASP A 16 20.41 -11.96 -9.74
C ASP A 16 19.40 -11.72 -8.62
N HIS A 17 18.41 -10.87 -8.90
CA HIS A 17 17.20 -10.77 -8.10
C HIS A 17 16.48 -12.10 -8.31
N GLU A 18 16.79 -13.06 -7.44
CA GLU A 18 15.99 -14.26 -7.24
C GLU A 18 14.57 -13.79 -6.99
N ALA A 19 13.73 -13.87 -8.03
CA ALA A 19 12.34 -13.45 -7.96
C ALA A 19 11.72 -14.25 -6.83
N ASP A 20 11.28 -13.53 -5.79
CA ASP A 20 10.65 -14.14 -4.63
C ASP A 20 9.49 -15.03 -5.09
N ALA A 21 9.25 -16.16 -4.42
CA ALA A 21 8.19 -17.09 -4.80
C ALA A 21 6.83 -16.38 -4.87
N GLY A 22 6.62 -15.33 -4.06
CA GLY A 22 5.46 -14.45 -4.11
C GLY A 22 5.32 -13.70 -5.45
N ASP A 23 6.41 -13.12 -5.96
CA ASP A 23 6.42 -12.40 -7.24
C ASP A 23 6.10 -13.33 -8.41
N MET A 24 6.63 -14.56 -8.39
CA MET A 24 6.28 -15.58 -9.38
C MET A 24 4.78 -15.89 -9.38
N ILE A 25 4.17 -16.07 -8.21
CA ILE A 25 2.72 -16.34 -8.08
C ILE A 25 1.90 -15.15 -8.58
N ILE A 26 2.26 -13.91 -8.21
CA ILE A 26 1.58 -12.69 -8.63
C ILE A 26 1.66 -12.49 -10.15
N SER A 27 2.80 -12.84 -10.76
CA SER A 27 2.98 -12.75 -12.21
C SER A 27 2.06 -13.69 -13.00
N ALA A 28 1.74 -14.86 -12.44
CA ALA A 28 0.91 -15.88 -13.07
C ALA A 28 -0.61 -15.60 -12.99
N LEU A 29 -1.04 -14.60 -12.21
CA LEU A 29 -2.46 -14.28 -12.05
C LEU A 29 -3.08 -13.70 -13.33
N PRO A 30 -4.37 -13.99 -13.60
CA PRO A 30 -5.09 -13.37 -14.71
C PRO A 30 -5.04 -11.84 -14.61
N THR A 31 -4.56 -11.20 -15.68
CA THR A 31 -4.40 -9.75 -15.77
C THR A 31 -5.48 -9.17 -16.69
N THR A 32 -6.02 -8.00 -16.32
CA THR A 32 -6.78 -7.14 -17.22
C THR A 32 -6.28 -5.70 -17.17
N ARG A 33 -6.48 -4.95 -18.24
CA ARG A 33 -6.21 -3.50 -18.29
C ARG A 33 -7.53 -2.75 -18.28
N LYS A 34 -7.69 -1.83 -17.32
CA LYS A 34 -8.76 -0.83 -17.39
C LYS A 34 -8.39 0.25 -18.41
N TRP A 35 -9.41 0.98 -18.87
CA TRP A 35 -9.25 2.18 -19.70
C TRP A 35 -8.26 3.20 -19.11
N THR A 36 -8.10 3.21 -17.78
CA THR A 36 -7.22 4.12 -17.02
C THR A 36 -5.76 3.66 -16.94
N GLN A 37 -5.29 2.81 -17.88
CA GLN A 37 -3.91 2.28 -18.02
C GLN A 37 -3.37 1.42 -16.86
N SER A 38 -3.96 1.44 -15.66
CA SER A 38 -3.52 0.58 -14.56
C SER A 38 -3.88 -0.88 -14.80
N GLU A 39 -2.88 -1.75 -14.70
CA GLU A 39 -3.05 -3.21 -14.71
C GLU A 39 -3.76 -3.66 -13.42
N LEU A 40 -4.71 -4.58 -13.57
CA LEU A 40 -5.35 -5.28 -12.46
C LEU A 40 -5.10 -6.77 -12.55
N LYS A 41 -4.87 -7.40 -11.40
CA LYS A 41 -4.69 -8.84 -11.26
C LYS A 41 -5.87 -9.45 -10.52
N LEU A 42 -6.34 -10.60 -10.98
CA LEU A 42 -7.42 -11.36 -10.33
C LEU A 42 -6.83 -12.22 -9.21
N PHE A 43 -7.12 -11.85 -7.97
CA PHE A 43 -6.67 -12.57 -6.78
C PHE A 43 -7.88 -12.93 -5.91
N GLN A 44 -8.06 -14.22 -5.60
CA GLN A 44 -9.18 -14.73 -4.78
C GLN A 44 -10.58 -14.19 -5.18
N GLY A 45 -10.81 -13.98 -6.49
CA GLY A 45 -12.09 -13.47 -7.00
C GLY A 45 -12.22 -11.94 -7.05
N PHE A 46 -11.19 -11.18 -6.63
CA PHE A 46 -11.17 -9.72 -6.66
C PHE A 46 -10.13 -9.18 -7.64
N TRP A 47 -10.47 -8.08 -8.33
CA TRP A 47 -9.55 -7.37 -9.21
C TRP A 47 -8.81 -6.29 -8.43
N LEU A 48 -7.51 -6.51 -8.21
CA LEU A 48 -6.65 -5.64 -7.40
C LEU A 48 -5.59 -4.97 -8.27
N ASN A 49 -5.20 -3.74 -7.93
CA ASN A 49 -4.13 -3.04 -8.65
C ASN A 49 -2.75 -3.52 -8.19
N ASN A 50 -1.73 -3.27 -9.01
CA ASN A 50 -0.37 -3.73 -8.72
C ASN A 50 0.19 -3.19 -7.38
N VAL A 51 -0.24 -2.00 -6.93
CA VAL A 51 0.21 -1.40 -5.65
C VAL A 51 -0.30 -2.20 -4.45
N VAL A 52 -1.56 -2.64 -4.48
CA VAL A 52 -2.12 -3.52 -3.45
C VAL A 52 -1.49 -4.91 -3.55
N MET A 53 -1.31 -5.41 -4.77
CA MET A 53 -0.76 -6.74 -5.02
C MET A 53 0.66 -6.91 -4.48
N SER A 54 1.53 -5.89 -4.59
CA SER A 54 2.91 -5.98 -4.11
C SER A 54 3.01 -6.12 -2.59
N GLY A 55 2.06 -5.57 -1.83
CA GLY A 55 2.05 -5.67 -0.38
C GLY A 55 1.35 -6.92 0.18
N LEU A 56 0.62 -7.67 -0.65
CA LEU A 56 -0.16 -8.81 -0.19
C LEU A 56 0.68 -9.96 0.39
N PRO A 57 1.80 -10.40 -0.23
CA PRO A 57 2.60 -11.49 0.32
C PRO A 57 3.10 -11.16 1.72
N SER A 58 3.76 -10.02 1.87
CA SER A 58 4.26 -9.55 3.16
C SER A 58 3.15 -9.34 4.18
N LEU A 59 1.98 -8.86 3.75
CA LEU A 59 0.82 -8.72 4.62
C LEU A 59 0.35 -10.08 5.16
N GLN A 60 0.20 -11.09 4.30
CA GLN A 60 -0.24 -12.42 4.69
C GLN A 60 0.77 -13.11 5.61
N GLU A 61 2.07 -12.92 5.36
CA GLU A 61 3.12 -13.56 6.13
C GLU A 61 3.37 -12.90 7.48
N ASN A 62 3.34 -11.57 7.55
CA ASN A 62 3.81 -10.82 8.71
C ASN A 62 2.68 -10.26 9.57
N PHE A 63 1.48 -10.05 9.03
CA PHE A 63 0.38 -9.56 9.85
C PHE A 63 -0.08 -10.62 10.84
N ARG A 64 -0.09 -10.24 12.12
CA ARG A 64 -0.62 -11.04 13.21
C ARG A 64 -1.70 -10.20 13.90
N GLY A 65 -2.95 -10.58 13.67
CA GLY A 65 -4.09 -9.98 14.37
C GLY A 65 -3.96 -10.20 15.87
N LYS A 66 -4.16 -9.13 16.65
CA LYS A 66 -4.22 -9.18 18.11
C LYS A 66 -5.59 -8.72 18.56
N SER A 67 -6.00 -9.11 19.77
CA SER A 67 -7.32 -8.78 20.32
C SER A 67 -7.53 -7.28 20.58
N ASP A 68 -6.45 -6.51 20.66
CA ASP A 68 -6.44 -5.06 20.85
C ASP A 68 -6.31 -4.26 19.52
N HIS A 69 -6.10 -4.95 18.39
CA HIS A 69 -6.03 -4.30 17.09
C HIS A 69 -7.44 -4.04 16.54
N VAL A 70 -7.65 -2.85 15.99
CA VAL A 70 -8.87 -2.49 15.26
C VAL A 70 -8.54 -2.37 13.78
N VAL A 71 -9.21 -3.16 12.95
CA VAL A 71 -9.07 -3.11 11.49
C VAL A 71 -10.27 -2.39 10.89
N LEU A 72 -10.00 -1.37 10.10
CA LEU A 72 -11.02 -0.62 9.37
C LEU A 72 -11.10 -1.09 7.92
N THR A 73 -12.25 -1.62 7.50
CA THR A 73 -12.46 -2.14 6.15
C THR A 73 -13.48 -1.30 5.39
N SER A 74 -13.18 -0.91 4.15
CA SER A 74 -14.13 -0.25 3.26
C SER A 74 -13.74 -0.46 1.79
N TYR A 75 -14.66 -0.19 0.87
CA TYR A 75 -14.29 -0.10 -0.54
C TYR A 75 -13.47 1.17 -0.80
N PRO A 76 -12.55 1.16 -1.79
CA PRO A 76 -11.83 2.36 -2.18
C PRO A 76 -12.79 3.49 -2.55
N LYS A 77 -12.43 4.72 -2.16
CA LYS A 77 -13.18 5.95 -2.47
C LYS A 77 -14.57 6.07 -1.83
N SER A 78 -14.97 5.17 -0.93
CA SER A 78 -16.25 5.23 -0.21
C SER A 78 -16.22 6.12 1.05
N GLY A 79 -15.36 7.15 1.10
CA GLY A 79 -15.23 8.02 2.28
C GLY A 79 -14.25 7.54 3.35
N THR A 80 -13.18 6.83 2.98
CA THR A 80 -12.13 6.37 3.91
C THR A 80 -11.54 7.47 4.78
N THR A 81 -11.42 8.71 4.27
CA THR A 81 -10.86 9.83 5.02
C THR A 81 -11.74 10.20 6.22
N TRP A 82 -13.05 10.33 5.99
CA TRP A 82 -14.03 10.57 7.06
C TRP A 82 -14.08 9.40 8.05
N LEU A 83 -14.06 8.17 7.53
CA LEU A 83 -14.11 6.99 8.38
C LEU A 83 -12.85 6.83 9.26
N LYS A 84 -11.66 7.11 8.71
CA LYS A 84 -10.40 7.13 9.47
C LYS A 84 -10.39 8.22 10.54
N ALA A 85 -10.89 9.42 10.22
CA ALA A 85 -11.00 10.52 11.18
C ALA A 85 -11.94 10.15 12.34
N LEU A 86 -13.11 9.60 12.05
CA LEU A 86 -14.08 9.17 13.07
C LEU A 86 -13.51 8.07 13.96
N LEU A 87 -12.88 7.05 13.38
CA LEU A 87 -12.22 5.99 14.14
C LEU A 87 -11.15 6.57 15.08
N PHE A 88 -10.31 7.47 14.56
CA PHE A 88 -9.27 8.12 15.35
C PHE A 88 -9.84 8.90 16.55
N CYS A 89 -10.90 9.69 16.32
CA CYS A 89 -11.60 10.39 17.40
C CYS A 89 -12.10 9.44 18.49
N ILE A 90 -12.79 8.37 18.09
CA ILE A 90 -13.40 7.43 19.05
C ILE A 90 -12.33 6.76 19.92
N MET A 91 -11.23 6.33 19.30
CA MET A 91 -10.14 5.64 19.98
C MET A 91 -9.34 6.56 20.90
N ASN A 92 -9.20 7.84 20.56
CA ASN A 92 -8.35 8.79 21.30
C ASN A 92 -9.15 9.83 22.10
N ARG A 93 -10.46 9.64 22.30
CA ARG A 93 -11.36 10.60 22.98
C ARG A 93 -10.98 10.95 24.42
N SER A 94 -10.23 10.08 25.10
CA SER A 94 -9.72 10.34 26.45
C SER A 94 -8.39 11.10 26.44
N SER A 95 -7.67 11.08 25.31
CA SER A 95 -6.33 11.64 25.18
C SER A 95 -6.34 13.05 24.58
N TYR A 96 -7.36 13.38 23.79
CA TYR A 96 -7.53 14.69 23.17
C TYR A 96 -8.91 15.28 23.49
N SER A 97 -8.93 16.60 23.74
CA SER A 97 -10.19 17.33 23.81
C SER A 97 -10.65 17.69 22.39
N PHE A 98 -11.64 16.94 21.88
CA PHE A 98 -12.25 17.23 20.58
C PHE A 98 -13.33 18.33 20.65
N GLN A 99 -13.55 18.93 21.82
CA GLN A 99 -14.54 20.01 22.02
C GLN A 99 -14.00 21.38 21.58
N VAL A 100 -12.68 21.55 21.60
CA VAL A 100 -12.01 22.76 21.12
C VAL A 100 -11.24 22.37 19.87
N ILE A 101 -11.43 23.12 18.79
CA ILE A 101 -10.68 22.93 17.54
C ILE A 101 -9.47 23.85 17.62
N ASP A 102 -8.34 23.29 18.05
CA ASP A 102 -7.04 23.97 18.13
C ASP A 102 -5.92 23.08 17.56
N ASP A 103 -4.69 23.61 17.55
CA ASP A 103 -3.50 22.93 17.02
C ASP A 103 -3.12 21.67 17.81
N GLY A 104 -3.66 21.49 19.02
CA GLY A 104 -3.50 20.29 19.85
C GLY A 104 -4.35 19.11 19.38
N ASN A 105 -5.32 19.34 18.48
CA ASN A 105 -6.14 18.29 17.89
C ASN A 105 -5.41 17.66 16.68
N PRO A 106 -5.05 16.36 16.73
CA PRO A 106 -4.30 15.71 15.65
C PRO A 106 -5.02 15.69 14.30
N LEU A 107 -6.34 15.83 14.27
CA LEU A 107 -7.09 15.90 13.01
C LEU A 107 -7.07 17.29 12.36
N VAL A 108 -6.70 18.32 13.12
CA VAL A 108 -6.47 19.68 12.61
C VAL A 108 -5.06 19.78 12.03
N SER A 109 -4.09 19.17 12.70
CA SER A 109 -2.68 19.26 12.35
C SER A 109 -2.18 18.16 11.39
N CYS A 110 -2.87 17.02 11.29
CA CYS A 110 -2.45 15.88 10.46
C CYS A 110 -3.58 15.30 9.60
N ASN A 111 -3.21 14.76 8.45
CA ASN A 111 -4.15 14.03 7.59
C ASN A 111 -4.53 12.68 8.24
N PRO A 112 -5.82 12.28 8.28
CA PRO A 112 -6.26 11.01 8.87
C PRO A 112 -5.61 9.74 8.28
N HIS A 113 -5.10 9.81 7.06
CA HIS A 113 -4.34 8.73 6.43
C HIS A 113 -2.96 8.50 7.08
N VAL A 114 -2.42 9.48 7.79
CA VAL A 114 -1.21 9.37 8.61
C VAL A 114 -1.53 8.74 9.97
N SER A 115 -2.67 9.12 10.55
CA SER A 115 -3.09 8.62 11.88
C SER A 115 -3.61 7.19 11.84
N VAL A 116 -4.19 6.76 10.72
CA VAL A 116 -4.67 5.39 10.50
C VAL A 116 -4.07 4.89 9.18
N SER A 117 -2.99 4.11 9.27
CA SER A 117 -2.27 3.58 8.12
C SER A 117 -3.08 2.58 7.30
N PHE A 118 -2.73 2.43 6.03
CA PHE A 118 -3.18 1.32 5.20
C PHE A 118 -2.30 0.11 5.45
N ILE A 119 -2.91 -1.04 5.66
CA ILE A 119 -2.17 -2.24 6.07
C ILE A 119 -1.45 -2.87 4.87
N GLU A 120 -2.05 -2.76 3.69
CA GLU A 120 -1.55 -3.22 2.41
C GLU A 120 -0.31 -2.45 1.91
N PHE A 121 -0.02 -1.28 2.48
CA PHE A 121 1.15 -0.47 2.12
C PHE A 121 2.22 -0.44 3.21
N TRP A 122 1.98 -1.06 4.37
CA TRP A 122 2.90 -0.97 5.51
C TRP A 122 3.99 -2.04 5.50
N LEU A 123 3.79 -3.11 4.74
CA LEU A 123 4.66 -4.28 4.68
C LEU A 123 5.26 -4.51 3.27
N ALA A 124 5.03 -3.56 2.35
CA ALA A 124 5.56 -3.58 0.99
C ALA A 124 6.93 -2.91 0.90
#